data_AF-A0A1I0U1G2-F1
#
_entry.id   AF-A0A1I0U1G2-F1
#
_cell.length_a   1.000
_cell.length_b   1.000
_cell.length_c   1.000
_cell.angle_alpha   90.00
_cell.angle_beta   90.00
_cell.angle_gamma   90.00
#
_symmetry.space_group_name_H-M   'P 1'
#
loop_
_entity.id
_entity.type
_entity.pdbx_description
1 polymer ?
#
loop_
_entity_poly.entity_id
_entity_poly.type
_entity_poly.pdbx_seq_one_letter_code
_entity_poly.pdbx_strand_id
1 'polypeptide(L)'
;MSEHIVGFCRFSFWGRGDWGAYARTKPGSEAETEAMRRTHAALYDEARLEFRFRSFEMLTLASLAAQTNRDFSFVVLSSAAMPAPWRDRLTALCAEQPSIRLIFSEARDVGSALAPVLNELSMGCRVPLIQFRLDDDDCVSTDYIAHLAAAARAMQDYPAFAFSLPRGLVMTRYQGADPQCYEFRRPFHGGGAALRLPKADRSLFAYGHYALMQRFPSLADPRPHGSLQLKFEGHDSRRVVPGSNSGISPITSGDFDQILAKNFPFLNQSDLWSLTSVHAPRPHSEGDLKVIE
;
A
#
# COMPACT_ATOMS: atom_id res chain seq x y z
N MET A 1 -27.41 8.00 2.07
CA MET A 1 -26.53 8.39 3.19
C MET A 1 -25.19 8.77 2.59
N SER A 2 -24.56 9.85 3.04
CA SER A 2 -23.20 10.18 2.60
C SER A 2 -22.24 9.12 3.15
N GLU A 3 -21.50 8.45 2.27
CA GLU A 3 -20.45 7.51 2.63
C GLU A 3 -19.11 8.26 2.69
N HIS A 4 -18.16 7.75 3.47
CA HIS A 4 -16.84 8.35 3.59
C HIS A 4 -15.75 7.43 3.03
N ILE A 5 -14.91 7.96 2.15
CA ILE A 5 -13.74 7.23 1.62
C ILE A 5 -12.56 7.48 2.56
N VAL A 6 -11.97 6.39 3.07
CA VAL A 6 -10.79 6.46 3.93
C VAL A 6 -9.70 5.50 3.46
N GLY A 7 -8.51 6.02 3.24
CA GLY A 7 -7.32 5.23 2.93
C GLY A 7 -6.53 4.85 4.16
N PHE A 8 -5.81 3.74 4.09
CA PHE A 8 -4.91 3.28 5.15
C PHE A 8 -3.54 2.90 4.60
N CYS A 9 -2.50 3.45 5.23
CA CYS A 9 -1.12 3.05 5.06
C CYS A 9 -0.57 2.52 6.38
N ARG A 10 0.23 1.46 6.32
CA ARG A 10 0.98 0.95 7.47
C ARG A 10 2.44 1.31 7.30
N PHE A 11 2.82 2.49 7.77
CA PHE A 11 4.18 2.99 7.62
C PHE A 11 5.08 2.33 8.68
N SER A 12 5.88 1.36 8.26
CA SER A 12 6.79 0.59 9.12
C SER A 12 6.15 0.18 10.47
N PHE A 13 4.91 -0.32 10.42
CA PHE A 13 4.16 -0.75 11.60
C PHE A 13 4.72 -2.08 12.14
N TRP A 14 5.10 -2.09 13.41
CA TRP A 14 5.54 -3.27 14.12
C TRP A 14 4.35 -3.98 14.79
N GLY A 15 3.75 -4.91 14.03
CA GLY A 15 2.67 -5.75 14.50
C GLY A 15 2.10 -6.67 13.42
N ARG A 16 1.25 -7.60 13.84
CA ARG A 16 0.54 -8.54 12.97
C ARG A 16 -0.31 -7.81 11.95
N GLY A 17 -0.18 -8.23 10.69
CA GLY A 17 -1.04 -7.81 9.57
C GLY A 17 -1.05 -8.90 8.50
N ASP A 18 -1.23 -8.51 7.25
CA ASP A 18 -1.09 -9.42 6.09
C ASP A 18 0.37 -9.57 5.59
N TRP A 19 1.36 -9.05 6.34
CA TRP A 19 2.78 -9.22 6.01
C TRP A 19 3.23 -10.67 6.21
N GLY A 20 4.02 -11.19 5.28
CA GLY A 20 4.40 -12.60 5.20
C GLY A 20 5.12 -13.14 6.44
N ALA A 21 5.78 -12.28 7.22
CA ALA A 21 6.48 -12.68 8.45
C ALA A 21 5.57 -13.35 9.50
N TYR A 22 4.26 -13.10 9.46
CA TYR A 22 3.28 -13.65 10.41
C TYR A 22 2.35 -14.70 9.80
N ALA A 23 2.53 -15.06 8.52
CA ALA A 23 1.58 -15.89 7.77
C ALA A 23 1.38 -17.30 8.36
N ARG A 24 2.39 -17.83 9.06
CA ARG A 24 2.37 -19.17 9.68
C ARG A 24 2.36 -19.12 11.22
N THR A 25 2.12 -17.95 11.80
CA THR A 25 2.02 -17.80 13.25
C THR A 25 0.55 -17.72 13.69
N LYS A 26 0.27 -18.28 14.86
CA LYS A 26 -1.05 -18.12 15.52
C LYS A 26 -0.99 -16.87 16.40
N PRO A 27 -2.06 -16.05 16.43
CA PRO A 27 -2.13 -14.91 17.34
C PRO A 27 -1.85 -15.32 18.79
N GLY A 28 -0.98 -14.57 19.47
CA GLY A 28 -0.59 -14.81 20.86
C GLY A 28 0.35 -16.00 21.08
N SER A 29 0.87 -16.63 20.04
CA SER A 29 1.80 -17.76 20.19
C SER A 29 3.24 -17.32 20.41
N GLU A 30 4.07 -18.20 20.98
CA GLU A 30 5.52 -17.99 21.09
C GLU A 30 6.16 -17.77 19.71
N ALA A 31 5.68 -18.48 18.69
CA ALA A 31 6.17 -18.31 17.31
C ALA A 31 5.87 -16.91 16.75
N GLU A 32 4.73 -16.30 17.10
CA GLU A 32 4.44 -14.91 16.75
C GLU A 32 5.37 -13.94 17.49
N THR A 33 5.58 -14.17 18.78
CA THR A 33 6.48 -13.34 19.61
C THR A 33 7.91 -13.35 19.04
N GLU A 34 8.41 -14.53 18.68
CA GLU A 34 9.73 -14.67 18.08
C GLU A 34 9.81 -14.04 16.68
N ALA A 35 8.77 -14.17 15.85
CA ALA A 35 8.69 -13.49 14.56
C ALA A 35 8.69 -11.96 14.73
N MET A 36 7.95 -11.43 15.71
CA MET A 36 7.96 -9.99 16.04
C MET A 36 9.34 -9.52 16.49
N ARG A 37 10.03 -10.29 17.33
CA ARG A 37 11.38 -9.96 17.81
C ARG A 37 12.39 -9.91 16.67
N ARG A 38 12.37 -10.91 15.77
CA ARG A 38 13.28 -10.97 14.61
C ARG A 38 13.06 -9.83 13.63
N THR A 39 11.81 -9.44 13.43
CA THR A 39 11.44 -8.42 12.44
C THR A 39 11.66 -7.01 12.95
N HIS A 40 11.66 -6.76 14.25
CA HIS A 40 11.84 -5.43 14.84
C HIS A 40 13.11 -4.72 14.34
N ALA A 41 14.27 -5.39 14.41
CA ALA A 41 15.54 -4.80 14.01
C ALA A 41 15.60 -4.48 12.51
N ALA A 42 15.13 -5.42 11.67
CA ALA A 42 15.08 -5.22 10.23
C ALA A 42 14.06 -4.13 9.81
N LEU A 43 12.94 -4.02 10.52
CA LEU A 43 11.87 -3.06 10.23
C LEU A 43 12.35 -1.61 10.43
N TYR A 44 13.14 -1.37 11.48
CA TYR A 44 13.69 -0.05 11.83
C TYR A 44 15.17 0.11 11.49
N ASP A 45 15.69 -0.73 10.61
CA ASP A 45 17.00 -0.49 10.00
C ASP A 45 17.04 0.89 9.34
N GLU A 46 18.13 1.63 9.55
CA GLU A 46 18.27 3.02 9.14
C GLU A 46 18.19 3.18 7.62
N ALA A 47 18.84 2.30 6.85
CA ALA A 47 18.79 2.35 5.40
C ALA A 47 17.38 2.04 4.90
N ARG A 48 16.72 1.03 5.49
CA ARG A 48 15.32 0.70 5.16
C ARG A 48 14.40 1.89 5.42
N LEU A 49 14.48 2.50 6.60
CA LEU A 49 13.63 3.64 6.95
C LEU A 49 13.88 4.82 6.02
N GLU A 50 15.12 5.16 5.69
CA GLU A 50 15.41 6.26 4.77
C GLU A 50 14.72 6.07 3.42
N PHE A 51 14.74 4.85 2.87
CA PHE A 51 13.97 4.57 1.65
C PHE A 51 12.47 4.65 1.85
N ARG A 52 11.94 4.12 2.94
CA ARG A 52 10.50 4.20 3.23
C ARG A 52 10.04 5.65 3.33
N PHE A 53 10.82 6.54 3.95
CA PHE A 53 10.51 7.97 3.99
C PHE A 53 10.54 8.61 2.59
N ARG A 54 11.60 8.35 1.81
CA ARG A 54 11.72 8.91 0.47
C ARG A 54 10.62 8.44 -0.49
N SER A 55 10.32 7.14 -0.47
CA SER A 55 9.26 6.56 -1.28
C SER A 55 7.88 7.04 -0.81
N PHE A 56 7.66 7.18 0.49
CA PHE A 56 6.41 7.72 1.03
C PHE A 56 6.14 9.15 0.60
N GLU A 57 7.16 10.02 0.65
CA GLU A 57 7.04 11.40 0.19
C GLU A 57 6.81 11.47 -1.33
N MET A 58 7.67 10.82 -2.12
CA MET A 58 7.67 10.93 -3.58
C MET A 58 6.52 10.17 -4.26
N LEU A 59 6.02 9.08 -3.67
CA LEU A 59 5.01 8.21 -4.26
C LEU A 59 3.67 8.37 -3.54
N THR A 60 3.62 7.94 -2.27
CA THR A 60 2.36 7.82 -1.54
C THR A 60 1.74 9.20 -1.30
N LEU A 61 2.45 10.10 -0.60
CA LEU A 61 1.97 11.44 -0.28
C LEU A 61 1.72 12.27 -1.54
N ALA A 62 2.63 12.22 -2.52
CA ALA A 62 2.46 12.94 -3.79
C ALA A 62 1.18 12.51 -4.52
N SER A 63 0.87 11.21 -4.57
CA SER A 63 -0.37 10.74 -5.20
C SER A 63 -1.64 11.11 -4.47
N LEU A 64 -1.60 11.15 -3.14
CA LEU A 64 -2.72 11.60 -2.32
C LEU A 64 -2.94 13.11 -2.49
N ALA A 65 -1.87 13.90 -2.54
CA ALA A 65 -1.93 15.34 -2.79
C ALA A 65 -2.50 15.66 -4.19
N ALA A 66 -2.18 14.83 -5.19
CA ALA A 66 -2.59 15.02 -6.58
C ALA A 66 -4.00 14.50 -6.91
N GLN A 67 -4.78 14.00 -5.95
CA GLN A 67 -6.14 13.53 -6.20
C GLN A 67 -7.05 14.67 -6.68
N THR A 68 -7.72 14.46 -7.81
CA THR A 68 -8.71 15.37 -8.40
C THR A 68 -9.99 15.44 -7.57
N ASN A 69 -10.39 14.33 -6.94
CA ASN A 69 -11.43 14.30 -5.94
C ASN A 69 -10.80 14.34 -4.53
N ARG A 70 -11.05 15.42 -3.79
CA ARG A 70 -10.48 15.67 -2.45
C ARG A 70 -11.38 15.14 -1.31
N ASP A 71 -12.50 14.51 -1.62
CA ASP A 71 -13.46 13.97 -0.64
C ASP A 71 -13.01 12.60 -0.10
N PHE A 72 -11.92 12.61 0.65
CA PHE A 72 -11.39 11.43 1.34
C PHE A 72 -10.56 11.85 2.55
N SER A 73 -10.36 10.92 3.47
CA SER A 73 -9.29 11.00 4.48
C SER A 73 -8.29 9.86 4.31
N PHE A 74 -7.12 10.00 4.91
CA PHE A 74 -6.08 8.99 4.86
C PHE A 74 -5.46 8.80 6.24
N VAL A 75 -5.33 7.56 6.69
CA VAL A 75 -4.75 7.22 7.98
C VAL A 75 -3.41 6.55 7.77
N VAL A 76 -2.36 7.14 8.34
CA VAL A 76 -1.03 6.56 8.42
C VAL A 76 -0.90 5.91 9.80
N LEU A 77 -0.80 4.59 9.83
CA LEU A 77 -0.59 3.81 11.03
C LEU A 77 0.89 3.43 11.15
N SER A 78 1.51 3.81 12.26
CA SER A 78 2.82 3.33 12.68
C SER A 78 2.79 2.89 14.14
N SER A 79 3.92 2.44 14.68
CA SER A 79 4.00 1.94 16.04
C SER A 79 4.69 2.92 16.97
N ALA A 80 4.24 3.01 18.22
CA ALA A 80 4.91 3.80 19.26
C ALA A 80 6.38 3.36 19.49
N ALA A 81 6.69 2.10 19.17
CA ALA A 81 8.04 1.54 19.20
C ALA A 81 9.00 2.10 18.14
N MET A 82 8.51 2.83 17.11
CA MET A 82 9.40 3.47 16.13
C MET A 82 10.38 4.42 16.84
N PRO A 83 11.67 4.48 16.47
CA PRO A 83 12.62 5.36 17.17
C PRO A 83 12.27 6.85 17.05
N ALA A 84 12.57 7.63 18.09
CA ALA A 84 12.12 9.02 18.21
C ALA A 84 12.45 9.92 17.00
N PRO A 85 13.68 9.92 16.44
CA PRO A 85 13.99 10.77 15.29
C PRO A 85 13.09 10.49 14.07
N TRP A 86 12.74 9.21 13.86
CA TRP A 86 11.87 8.79 12.77
C TRP A 86 10.40 9.11 13.04
N ARG A 87 9.94 9.00 14.29
CA ARG A 87 8.58 9.43 14.67
C ARG A 87 8.39 10.93 14.46
N ASP A 88 9.39 11.73 14.84
CA ASP A 88 9.36 13.18 14.68
C ASP A 88 9.33 13.55 13.19
N ARG A 89 10.16 12.90 12.36
CA ARG A 89 10.14 13.07 10.90
C ARG A 89 8.78 12.68 10.29
N LEU A 90 8.20 11.55 10.68
CA LEU A 90 6.89 11.12 10.17
C LEU A 90 5.77 12.06 10.59
N THR A 91 5.84 12.57 11.82
CA THR A 91 4.90 13.57 12.34
C THR A 91 4.95 14.86 11.53
N ALA A 92 6.15 15.38 11.28
CA ALA A 92 6.34 16.58 10.47
C ALA A 92 5.76 16.40 9.05
N LEU A 93 6.12 15.30 8.36
CA LEU A 93 5.62 15.01 7.01
C LEU A 93 4.09 14.89 6.95
N CYS A 94 3.47 14.21 7.91
CA CYS A 94 2.01 14.06 7.91
C CYS A 94 1.29 15.37 8.25
N ALA A 95 1.88 16.25 9.07
CA ALA A 95 1.28 17.52 9.46
C ALA A 95 1.13 18.51 8.29
N GLU A 96 1.90 18.34 7.21
CA GLU A 96 1.82 19.18 6.00
C GLU A 96 0.57 18.89 5.15
N GLN A 97 -0.14 17.78 5.40
CA GLN A 97 -1.24 17.31 4.56
C GLN A 97 -2.56 17.21 5.35
N PRO A 98 -3.53 18.14 5.18
CA PRO A 98 -4.75 18.19 5.98
C PRO A 98 -5.64 16.93 5.91
N SER A 99 -5.56 16.17 4.82
CA SER A 99 -6.32 14.92 4.63
C SER A 99 -5.72 13.73 5.38
N ILE A 100 -4.54 13.88 6.01
CA ILE A 100 -3.78 12.80 6.63
C ILE A 100 -3.90 12.85 8.15
N ARG A 101 -4.22 11.70 8.74
CA ARG A 101 -4.18 11.45 10.18
C ARG A 101 -3.09 10.44 10.49
N LEU A 102 -2.07 10.85 11.24
CA LEU A 102 -1.02 9.97 11.73
C LEU A 102 -1.40 9.36 13.09
N ILE A 103 -1.12 8.07 13.26
CA ILE A 103 -1.37 7.32 14.49
C ILE A 103 -0.15 6.47 14.83
N PHE A 104 0.38 6.65 16.04
CA PHE A 104 1.33 5.74 16.65
C PHE A 104 0.59 4.83 17.64
N SER A 105 0.49 3.54 17.33
CA SER A 105 -0.23 2.58 18.16
C SER A 105 0.72 1.72 19.01
N GLU A 106 0.29 1.42 20.23
CA GLU A 106 0.88 0.39 21.08
C GLU A 106 0.40 -1.02 20.71
N ALA A 107 -0.70 -1.13 19.96
CA ALA A 107 -1.24 -2.41 19.55
C ALA A 107 -0.24 -3.14 18.63
N ARG A 108 -0.20 -4.47 18.77
CA ARG A 108 0.66 -5.36 18.00
C ARG A 108 -0.11 -6.10 16.91
N ASP A 109 -1.28 -5.60 16.53
CA ASP A 109 -2.02 -6.05 15.37
C ASP A 109 -2.78 -4.88 14.72
N VAL A 110 -2.86 -4.88 13.39
CA VAL A 110 -3.46 -3.80 12.61
C VAL A 110 -4.96 -3.65 12.89
N GLY A 111 -5.65 -4.75 13.18
CA GLY A 111 -7.09 -4.74 13.45
C GLY A 111 -7.42 -3.94 14.70
N SER A 112 -6.80 -4.29 15.82
CA SER A 112 -6.95 -3.58 17.09
C SER A 112 -6.43 -2.14 17.02
N ALA A 113 -5.35 -1.90 16.27
CA ALA A 113 -4.82 -0.56 16.07
C ALA A 113 -5.81 0.38 15.34
N LEU A 114 -6.52 -0.14 14.34
CA LEU A 114 -7.45 0.65 13.52
C LEU A 114 -8.89 0.65 14.03
N ALA A 115 -9.31 -0.33 14.85
CA ALA A 115 -10.69 -0.44 15.32
C ALA A 115 -11.22 0.83 16.01
N PRO A 116 -10.48 1.52 16.91
CA PRO A 116 -10.94 2.77 17.50
C PRO A 116 -11.17 3.87 16.46
N VAL A 117 -10.27 3.96 15.47
CA VAL A 117 -10.29 4.97 14.40
C VAL A 117 -11.47 4.73 13.47
N LEU A 118 -11.70 3.47 13.10
CA LEU A 118 -12.83 3.08 12.25
C LEU A 118 -14.17 3.34 12.97
N ASN A 119 -14.26 3.03 14.26
CA ASN A 119 -15.45 3.34 15.07
C ASN A 119 -15.73 4.84 15.13
N GLU A 120 -14.69 5.66 15.31
CA GLU A 120 -14.78 7.12 15.30
C GLU A 120 -15.26 7.64 13.94
N LEU A 121 -14.58 7.27 12.85
CA LEU A 121 -14.89 7.73 11.49
C LEU A 121 -16.28 7.28 11.01
N SER A 122 -16.71 6.09 11.40
CA SER A 122 -18.05 5.59 11.07
C SER A 122 -19.15 6.14 11.99
N MET A 123 -18.81 6.93 13.01
CA MET A 123 -19.71 7.37 14.08
C MET A 123 -20.52 6.21 14.67
N GLY A 124 -19.87 5.06 14.91
CA GLY A 124 -20.52 3.84 15.37
C GLY A 124 -21.54 3.28 14.37
N CYS A 125 -21.10 3.03 13.13
CA CYS A 125 -21.89 2.49 12.00
C CYS A 125 -22.90 3.46 11.34
N ARG A 126 -22.96 4.74 11.75
CA ARG A 126 -23.90 5.71 11.15
C ARG A 126 -23.43 6.23 9.79
N VAL A 127 -22.12 6.21 9.54
CA VAL A 127 -21.50 6.56 8.26
C VAL A 127 -20.84 5.32 7.67
N PRO A 128 -21.28 4.82 6.50
CA PRO A 128 -20.58 3.76 5.80
C PRO A 128 -19.18 4.21 5.41
N LEU A 129 -18.18 3.36 5.69
CA LEU A 129 -16.80 3.59 5.29
C LEU A 129 -16.44 2.74 4.08
N ILE A 130 -15.89 3.38 3.06
CA ILE A 130 -15.21 2.72 1.95
C ILE A 130 -13.73 2.81 2.23
N GLN A 131 -13.14 1.69 2.62
CA GLN A 131 -11.73 1.63 3.02
C GLN A 131 -10.88 1.27 1.81
N PHE A 132 -9.75 1.93 1.59
CA PHE A 132 -8.73 1.46 0.65
C PHE A 132 -7.36 1.35 1.30
N ARG A 133 -6.51 0.47 0.76
CA ARG A 133 -5.12 0.33 1.22
C ARG A 133 -4.16 0.95 0.23
N LEU A 134 -3.08 1.50 0.75
CA LEU A 134 -1.94 1.93 -0.03
C LEU A 134 -0.68 1.72 0.82
N ASP A 135 0.28 0.97 0.30
CA ASP A 135 1.56 0.77 0.98
C ASP A 135 2.41 2.06 0.87
N ASP A 136 3.39 2.25 1.75
CA ASP A 136 4.15 3.50 1.85
C ASP A 136 5.11 3.75 0.68
N ASP A 137 5.27 2.80 -0.22
CA ASP A 137 6.13 2.86 -1.41
C ASP A 137 5.38 2.60 -2.73
N ASP A 138 4.05 2.69 -2.70
CA ASP A 138 3.17 2.59 -3.86
C ASP A 138 2.48 3.95 -4.10
N CYS A 139 1.93 4.15 -5.29
CA CYS A 139 1.08 5.32 -5.55
C CYS A 139 -0.13 4.96 -6.40
N VAL A 140 -1.18 5.78 -6.31
CA VAL A 140 -2.42 5.65 -7.10
C VAL A 140 -2.55 6.79 -8.10
N SER A 141 -3.35 6.59 -9.16
CA SER A 141 -3.57 7.64 -10.16
C SER A 141 -4.31 8.85 -9.58
N THR A 142 -4.17 10.01 -10.22
CA THR A 142 -4.79 11.28 -9.78
C THR A 142 -6.33 11.26 -9.77
N ASP A 143 -6.95 10.28 -10.41
CA ASP A 143 -8.41 10.09 -10.48
C ASP A 143 -8.90 8.89 -9.66
N TYR A 144 -8.03 8.23 -8.89
CA TYR A 144 -8.36 7.02 -8.13
C TYR A 144 -9.58 7.21 -7.21
N ILE A 145 -9.61 8.30 -6.43
CA ILE A 145 -10.75 8.59 -5.53
C ILE A 145 -12.04 8.87 -6.32
N ALA A 146 -11.94 9.48 -7.51
CA ALA A 146 -13.10 9.70 -8.38
C ALA A 146 -13.67 8.36 -8.91
N HIS A 147 -12.79 7.43 -9.32
CA HIS A 147 -13.19 6.07 -9.72
C HIS A 147 -13.83 5.29 -8.58
N LEU A 148 -13.24 5.34 -7.39
CA LEU A 148 -13.80 4.66 -6.21
C LEU A 148 -15.16 5.22 -5.82
N ALA A 149 -15.34 6.54 -5.85
CA ALA A 149 -16.63 7.19 -5.61
C ALA A 149 -17.69 6.80 -6.66
N ALA A 150 -17.29 6.69 -7.94
CA ALA A 150 -18.19 6.22 -8.99
C ALA A 150 -18.59 4.75 -8.81
N ALA A 151 -17.64 3.89 -8.43
CA ALA A 151 -17.91 2.50 -8.10
C ALA A 151 -18.85 2.36 -6.90
N ALA A 152 -18.67 3.17 -5.85
CA ALA A 152 -19.55 3.18 -4.69
C ALA A 152 -21.00 3.52 -5.06
N ARG A 153 -21.21 4.51 -5.94
CA ARG A 153 -22.54 4.84 -6.48
C ARG A 153 -23.13 3.69 -7.30
N ALA A 154 -22.34 3.06 -8.15
CA ALA A 154 -22.79 1.91 -8.95
C ALA A 154 -23.16 0.70 -8.06
N MET A 155 -22.46 0.53 -6.94
CA MET A 155 -22.64 -0.56 -5.99
C MET A 155 -23.55 -0.19 -4.80
N GLN A 156 -24.29 0.92 -4.86
CA GLN A 156 -25.02 1.47 -3.69
C GLN A 156 -25.96 0.47 -2.99
N ASP A 157 -26.53 -0.49 -3.73
CA ASP A 157 -27.46 -1.49 -3.19
C ASP A 157 -26.75 -2.65 -2.44
N TYR A 158 -25.42 -2.72 -2.49
CA TYR A 158 -24.63 -3.79 -1.87
C TYR A 158 -24.06 -3.36 -0.52
N PRO A 159 -24.54 -3.83 0.63
CA PRO A 159 -24.05 -3.38 1.94
C PRO A 159 -22.54 -3.61 2.15
N ALA A 160 -21.95 -4.57 1.44
CA ALA A 160 -20.51 -4.73 1.29
C ALA A 160 -20.15 -4.91 -0.20
N PHE A 161 -19.08 -4.26 -0.65
CA PHE A 161 -18.50 -4.49 -1.97
C PHE A 161 -17.00 -4.27 -1.94
N ALA A 162 -16.29 -4.95 -2.84
CA ALA A 162 -14.87 -4.74 -3.07
C ALA A 162 -14.62 -4.01 -4.40
N PHE A 163 -13.58 -3.20 -4.45
CA PHE A 163 -13.19 -2.45 -5.65
C PHE A 163 -11.70 -2.59 -5.95
N SER A 164 -11.36 -2.59 -7.24
CA SER A 164 -9.98 -2.54 -7.71
C SER A 164 -9.87 -1.89 -9.08
N LEU A 165 -8.76 -1.20 -9.32
CA LEU A 165 -8.25 -0.87 -10.64
C LEU A 165 -7.12 -1.86 -11.00
N PRO A 166 -7.38 -2.91 -11.81
CA PRO A 166 -6.42 -3.99 -12.05
C PRO A 166 -5.17 -3.58 -12.83
N ARG A 167 -5.27 -2.52 -13.64
CA ARG A 167 -4.20 -2.12 -14.56
C ARG A 167 -3.28 -1.12 -13.88
N GLY A 168 -1.99 -1.39 -13.87
CA GLY A 168 -1.00 -0.54 -13.21
C GLY A 168 0.38 -0.63 -13.86
N LEU A 169 1.28 0.22 -13.38
CA LEU A 169 2.68 0.26 -13.77
C LEU A 169 3.56 -0.36 -12.69
N VAL A 170 4.62 -1.02 -13.10
CA VAL A 170 5.70 -1.39 -12.18
C VAL A 170 7.04 -1.07 -12.81
N MET A 171 7.87 -0.35 -12.06
CA MET A 171 9.26 -0.15 -12.41
C MET A 171 10.13 -1.03 -11.53
N THR A 172 11.08 -1.73 -12.15
CA THR A 172 11.94 -2.67 -11.44
C THR A 172 13.41 -2.33 -11.59
N ARG A 173 14.21 -2.53 -10.55
CA ARG A 173 15.66 -2.50 -10.64
C ARG A 173 16.29 -3.56 -9.75
N TYR A 174 16.84 -4.59 -10.37
CA TYR A 174 17.51 -5.69 -9.67
C TYR A 174 19.02 -5.62 -9.85
N GLN A 175 19.77 -6.28 -8.98
CA GLN A 175 21.23 -6.29 -9.07
C GLN A 175 21.71 -6.72 -10.46
N GLY A 176 22.62 -5.93 -11.05
CA GLY A 176 23.22 -6.20 -12.35
C GLY A 176 22.31 -5.92 -13.57
N ALA A 177 21.12 -5.36 -13.37
CA ALA A 177 20.19 -5.01 -14.44
C ALA A 177 19.87 -3.51 -14.46
N ASP A 178 19.70 -2.96 -15.67
CA ASP A 178 19.16 -1.62 -15.86
C ASP A 178 17.68 -1.56 -15.41
N PRO A 179 17.17 -0.39 -14.99
CA PRO A 179 15.76 -0.22 -14.69
C PRO A 179 14.87 -0.70 -15.84
N GLN A 180 13.86 -1.52 -15.50
CA GLN A 180 12.89 -2.06 -16.45
C GLN A 180 11.49 -1.53 -16.12
N CYS A 181 10.69 -1.31 -17.16
CA CYS A 181 9.32 -0.81 -17.05
C CYS A 181 8.33 -1.85 -17.55
N TYR A 182 7.27 -2.07 -16.76
CA TYR A 182 6.20 -3.00 -17.12
C TYR A 182 4.83 -2.39 -16.86
N GLU A 183 3.85 -2.86 -17.63
CA GLU A 183 2.43 -2.78 -17.28
C GLU A 183 2.02 -4.13 -16.66
N PHE A 184 1.15 -4.08 -15.66
CA PHE A 184 0.49 -5.28 -15.14
C PHE A 184 -1.03 -5.14 -15.16
N ARG A 185 -1.72 -6.29 -15.21
CA ARG A 185 -3.19 -6.41 -15.09
C ARG A 185 -3.52 -7.49 -14.07
N ARG A 186 -3.74 -7.08 -12.82
CA ARG A 186 -3.99 -7.98 -11.69
C ARG A 186 -5.09 -7.41 -10.79
N PRO A 187 -6.32 -7.92 -10.86
CA PRO A 187 -7.39 -7.46 -9.97
C PRO A 187 -6.99 -7.65 -8.51
N PHE A 188 -7.35 -6.66 -7.70
CA PHE A 188 -7.14 -6.65 -6.25
C PHE A 188 -5.68 -6.76 -5.82
N HIS A 189 -4.73 -6.30 -6.64
CA HIS A 189 -3.36 -6.05 -6.20
C HIS A 189 -3.29 -5.04 -5.04
N GLY A 190 -2.15 -4.95 -4.35
CA GLY A 190 -2.02 -4.21 -3.10
C GLY A 190 -2.28 -2.69 -3.19
N GLY A 191 -2.02 -2.06 -4.34
CA GLY A 191 -2.18 -0.62 -4.52
C GLY A 191 -3.63 -0.22 -4.81
N GLY A 192 -4.33 0.34 -3.82
CA GLY A 192 -5.69 0.82 -4.02
C GLY A 192 -6.75 -0.28 -4.10
N ALA A 193 -6.51 -1.47 -3.53
CA ALA A 193 -7.61 -2.39 -3.26
C ALA A 193 -8.53 -1.77 -2.21
N ALA A 194 -9.84 -1.78 -2.45
CA ALA A 194 -10.82 -1.15 -1.59
C ALA A 194 -11.97 -2.09 -1.20
N LEU A 195 -12.60 -1.79 -0.06
CA LEU A 195 -13.65 -2.58 0.54
C LEU A 195 -14.60 -1.67 1.34
N ARG A 196 -15.90 -1.74 1.06
CA ARG A 196 -16.96 -1.27 1.96
C ARG A 196 -17.43 -2.43 2.84
N LEU A 197 -17.58 -2.18 4.14
CA LEU A 197 -18.14 -3.13 5.10
C LEU A 197 -19.26 -2.48 5.92
N PRO A 198 -20.30 -3.24 6.32
CA PRO A 198 -21.34 -2.75 7.23
C PRO A 198 -20.90 -2.74 8.70
N LYS A 199 -19.66 -3.15 9.02
CA LYS A 199 -19.13 -3.21 10.39
C LYS A 199 -18.18 -2.05 10.65
N ALA A 200 -18.51 -1.23 11.64
CA ALA A 200 -17.77 -0.01 11.99
C ALA A 200 -16.33 -0.21 12.46
N ASP A 201 -15.99 -1.37 13.02
CA ASP A 201 -14.71 -1.61 13.69
C ASP A 201 -13.76 -2.48 12.86
N ARG A 202 -14.21 -2.97 11.69
CA ARG A 202 -13.48 -3.98 10.94
C ARG A 202 -12.66 -3.37 9.82
N SER A 203 -11.35 -3.50 9.94
CA SER A 203 -10.40 -3.08 8.91
C SER A 203 -10.42 -3.98 7.67
N LEU A 204 -10.18 -3.39 6.49
CA LEU A 204 -9.94 -4.14 5.25
C LEU A 204 -8.75 -5.11 5.35
N PHE A 205 -7.76 -4.82 6.21
CA PHE A 205 -6.60 -5.71 6.43
C PHE A 205 -6.94 -7.02 7.15
N ALA A 206 -8.18 -7.18 7.62
CA ALA A 206 -8.70 -8.48 8.10
C ALA A 206 -8.86 -9.51 6.96
N TYR A 207 -8.65 -9.09 5.70
CA TYR A 207 -8.76 -9.92 4.51
C TYR A 207 -7.49 -9.75 3.67
N GLY A 208 -6.92 -10.85 3.17
CA GLY A 208 -5.91 -10.75 2.12
C GLY A 208 -6.52 -10.08 0.89
N HIS A 209 -5.79 -9.15 0.25
CA HIS A 209 -6.35 -8.33 -0.83
C HIS A 209 -6.90 -9.17 -1.99
N TYR A 210 -6.22 -10.25 -2.40
CA TYR A 210 -6.74 -11.18 -3.42
C TYR A 210 -7.97 -11.98 -2.96
N ALA A 211 -8.19 -12.14 -1.66
CA ALA A 211 -9.37 -12.84 -1.16
C ALA A 211 -10.65 -11.98 -1.23
N LEU A 212 -10.52 -10.66 -1.47
CA LEU A 212 -11.68 -9.76 -1.54
C LEU A 212 -12.64 -10.15 -2.67
N MET A 213 -12.11 -10.44 -3.87
CA MET A 213 -12.93 -10.87 -5.03
C MET A 213 -13.64 -12.22 -4.83
N GLN A 214 -13.20 -13.03 -3.88
CA GLN A 214 -13.82 -14.31 -3.55
C GLN A 214 -14.85 -14.19 -2.43
N ARG A 215 -14.80 -13.10 -1.64
CA ARG A 215 -15.60 -12.93 -0.42
C ARG A 215 -16.71 -11.90 -0.55
N PHE A 216 -16.60 -10.98 -1.50
CA PHE A 216 -17.55 -9.86 -1.65
C PHE A 216 -17.93 -9.66 -3.11
N PRO A 217 -19.15 -9.16 -3.40
CA PRO A 217 -19.48 -8.57 -4.68
C PRO A 217 -18.41 -7.56 -5.07
N SER A 218 -17.90 -7.63 -6.29
CA SER A 218 -16.72 -6.88 -6.70
C SER A 218 -16.93 -6.09 -7.98
N LEU A 219 -16.43 -4.86 -8.02
CA LEU A 219 -16.27 -4.08 -9.24
C LEU A 219 -14.78 -3.92 -9.55
N ALA A 220 -14.36 -4.40 -10.72
CA ALA A 220 -13.00 -4.21 -11.21
C ALA A 220 -13.05 -3.51 -12.57
N ASP A 221 -12.45 -2.32 -12.69
CA ASP A 221 -12.36 -1.61 -13.96
C ASP A 221 -10.94 -1.72 -14.55
N PRO A 222 -10.73 -2.56 -15.60
CA PRO A 222 -9.41 -2.81 -16.17
C PRO A 222 -8.90 -1.71 -17.12
N ARG A 223 -9.66 -0.61 -17.31
CA ARG A 223 -9.33 0.44 -18.28
C ARG A 223 -8.32 1.47 -17.72
N PRO A 224 -8.53 2.06 -16.53
CA PRO A 224 -7.62 3.08 -15.99
C PRO A 224 -6.30 2.47 -15.50
N HIS A 225 -5.21 3.22 -15.64
CA HIS A 225 -3.95 2.90 -14.94
C HIS A 225 -4.07 3.37 -13.49
N GLY A 226 -4.49 2.49 -12.59
CA GLY A 226 -4.86 2.87 -11.22
C GLY A 226 -3.71 3.03 -10.24
N SER A 227 -2.54 2.46 -10.53
CA SER A 227 -1.40 2.47 -9.60
C SER A 227 -0.05 2.38 -10.27
N LEU A 228 1.00 2.81 -9.56
CA LEU A 228 2.39 2.53 -9.86
C LEU A 228 3.08 1.94 -8.62
N GLN A 229 3.92 0.92 -8.84
CA GLN A 229 4.70 0.26 -7.80
C GLN A 229 6.18 0.22 -8.17
N LEU A 230 7.04 0.20 -7.15
CA LEU A 230 8.47 -0.09 -7.31
C LEU A 230 8.79 -1.52 -6.87
N LYS A 231 9.73 -2.17 -7.56
CA LYS A 231 10.31 -3.45 -7.12
C LYS A 231 11.81 -3.46 -7.33
N PHE A 232 12.56 -3.84 -6.32
CA PHE A 232 14.02 -3.83 -6.38
C PHE A 232 14.60 -4.91 -5.48
N GLU A 233 15.93 -5.06 -5.48
CA GLU A 233 16.60 -6.05 -4.67
C GLU A 233 16.29 -5.88 -3.18
N GLY A 234 15.93 -6.97 -2.49
CA GLY A 234 15.59 -6.91 -1.06
C GLY A 234 14.25 -6.25 -0.74
N HIS A 235 13.41 -5.93 -1.73
CA HIS A 235 12.04 -5.49 -1.50
C HIS A 235 11.20 -6.58 -0.80
N ASP A 236 10.22 -6.17 0.02
CA ASP A 236 9.38 -7.09 0.80
C ASP A 236 8.48 -7.99 -0.10
N SER A 237 8.37 -7.69 -1.39
CA SER A 237 7.60 -8.45 -2.39
C SER A 237 8.48 -9.36 -3.26
N ARG A 238 7.85 -10.39 -3.85
CA ARG A 238 8.49 -11.26 -4.85
C ARG A 238 9.01 -10.45 -6.05
N ARG A 239 10.15 -10.87 -6.59
CA ARG A 239 10.68 -10.36 -7.86
C ARG A 239 9.64 -10.49 -8.97
N VAL A 240 9.59 -9.46 -9.81
CA VAL A 240 8.78 -9.43 -11.02
C VAL A 240 9.42 -10.35 -12.05
N VAL A 241 8.66 -11.34 -12.49
CA VAL A 241 9.03 -12.25 -13.57
C VAL A 241 7.97 -12.11 -14.68
N PRO A 242 8.29 -11.38 -15.76
CA PRO A 242 7.41 -11.28 -16.92
C PRO A 242 7.17 -12.67 -17.54
N GLY A 243 5.97 -12.89 -18.06
CA GLY A 243 5.62 -14.17 -18.68
C GLY A 243 4.20 -14.16 -19.21
N SER A 244 3.90 -15.05 -20.15
CA SER A 244 2.59 -15.11 -20.85
C SER A 244 1.39 -15.19 -19.89
N ASN A 245 1.56 -15.83 -18.73
CA ASN A 245 0.50 -16.00 -17.72
C ASN A 245 0.69 -15.13 -16.47
N SER A 246 1.72 -14.27 -16.43
CA SER A 246 1.96 -13.45 -15.23
C SER A 246 1.06 -12.22 -15.19
N GLY A 247 0.40 -11.86 -16.29
CA GLY A 247 -0.34 -10.60 -16.40
C GLY A 247 0.58 -9.39 -16.25
N ILE A 248 1.88 -9.54 -16.54
CA ILE A 248 2.89 -8.48 -16.55
C ILE A 248 3.55 -8.49 -17.92
N SER A 249 3.60 -7.33 -18.58
CA SER A 249 4.14 -7.18 -19.92
C SER A 249 5.12 -6.01 -19.96
N PRO A 250 6.29 -6.17 -20.63
CA PRO A 250 7.21 -5.05 -20.81
C PRO A 250 6.55 -3.95 -21.62
N ILE A 251 6.88 -2.70 -21.28
CA ILE A 251 6.45 -1.52 -22.03
C ILE A 251 7.64 -0.63 -22.34
N THR A 252 7.55 0.12 -23.43
CA THR A 252 8.64 1.00 -23.84
C THR A 252 8.77 2.17 -22.86
N SER A 253 9.96 2.76 -22.77
CA SER A 253 10.18 3.95 -21.95
C SER A 253 9.29 5.12 -22.42
N GLY A 254 9.08 5.29 -23.73
CA GLY A 254 8.19 6.32 -24.27
C GLY A 254 6.72 6.12 -23.88
N ASP A 255 6.21 4.89 -23.92
CA ASP A 255 4.84 4.59 -23.49
C ASP A 255 4.70 4.79 -21.96
N PHE A 256 5.72 4.40 -21.20
CA PHE A 256 5.75 4.60 -19.75
C PHE A 256 5.66 6.08 -19.39
N ASP A 257 6.45 6.95 -20.04
CA ASP A 257 6.38 8.41 -19.83
C ASP A 257 5.02 9.00 -20.18
N GLN A 258 4.40 8.55 -21.28
CA GLN A 258 3.06 9.01 -21.64
C GLN A 258 2.01 8.62 -20.58
N ILE A 259 2.12 7.41 -20.03
CA ILE A 259 1.21 6.95 -18.96
C ILE A 259 1.47 7.71 -17.66
N LEU A 260 2.74 7.97 -17.31
CA LEU A 260 3.10 8.82 -16.17
C LEU A 260 2.52 10.22 -16.32
N ALA A 261 2.82 10.91 -17.41
CA ALA A 261 2.36 12.28 -17.64
C ALA A 261 0.83 12.41 -17.56
N LYS A 262 0.10 11.37 -17.99
CA LYS A 262 -1.36 11.35 -17.96
C LYS A 262 -1.94 11.05 -16.57
N ASN A 263 -1.43 10.04 -15.87
CA ASN A 263 -2.10 9.49 -14.69
C ASN A 263 -1.34 9.74 -13.37
N PHE A 264 -0.04 10.05 -13.46
CA PHE A 264 0.89 10.29 -12.35
C PHE A 264 1.78 11.52 -12.64
N PRO A 265 1.21 12.70 -12.95
CA PRO A 265 1.96 13.87 -13.44
C PRO A 265 2.93 14.48 -12.41
N PHE A 266 2.89 14.01 -11.17
CA PHE A 266 3.81 14.35 -10.09
C PHE A 266 5.11 13.50 -10.11
N LEU A 267 5.26 12.60 -11.07
CA LEU A 267 6.42 11.74 -11.26
C LEU A 267 6.98 11.85 -12.68
N ASN A 268 8.29 11.71 -12.79
CA ASN A 268 8.96 11.37 -14.04
C ASN A 268 9.83 10.09 -13.87
N GLN A 269 10.29 9.48 -14.97
CA GLN A 269 11.12 8.27 -14.89
C GLN A 269 12.42 8.47 -14.09
N SER A 270 13.03 9.65 -14.16
CA SER A 270 14.29 9.92 -13.46
C SER A 270 14.12 9.96 -11.93
N ASP A 271 12.97 10.44 -11.44
CA ASP A 271 12.60 10.39 -10.02
C ASP A 271 12.55 8.94 -9.52
N LEU A 272 11.92 8.06 -10.32
CA LEU A 272 11.77 6.65 -10.00
C LEU A 272 13.12 5.92 -10.06
N TRP A 273 13.97 6.23 -11.06
CA TRP A 273 15.33 5.70 -11.14
C TRP A 273 16.17 6.11 -9.94
N SER A 274 16.07 7.36 -9.49
CA SER A 274 16.76 7.85 -8.30
C SER A 274 16.34 7.05 -7.06
N LEU A 275 15.04 6.85 -6.84
CA LEU A 275 14.51 6.06 -5.72
C LEU A 275 15.07 4.63 -5.69
N THR A 276 15.11 3.97 -6.85
CA THR A 276 15.62 2.60 -6.96
C THR A 276 17.15 2.49 -6.97
N SER A 277 17.87 3.60 -7.13
CA SER A 277 19.36 3.65 -7.06
C SER A 277 19.88 3.59 -5.64
N VAL A 278 19.08 4.00 -4.66
CA VAL A 278 19.50 4.24 -3.27
C VAL A 278 19.61 2.95 -2.47
N HIS A 279 19.15 1.83 -3.05
CA HIS A 279 19.04 0.53 -2.39
C HIS A 279 19.77 -0.59 -3.14
N ALA A 280 20.90 -0.31 -3.80
CA ALA A 280 21.82 -1.38 -4.17
C ALA A 280 22.68 -1.71 -2.94
N PRO A 281 22.40 -2.79 -2.17
CA PRO A 281 23.32 -3.22 -1.13
C PRO A 281 24.60 -3.72 -1.82
N ARG A 282 25.77 -3.44 -1.24
CA ARG A 282 26.97 -4.21 -1.60
C ARG A 282 26.70 -5.69 -1.30
N PRO A 283 27.19 -6.63 -2.12
CA PRO A 283 26.88 -8.04 -1.96
C PRO A 283 27.37 -8.53 -0.58
N HIS A 284 26.43 -8.88 0.28
CA HIS A 284 26.71 -9.79 1.39
C HIS A 284 26.57 -11.21 0.87
N SER A 285 27.56 -12.04 1.19
CA SER A 285 27.76 -13.40 0.73
C SER A 285 26.51 -14.27 0.83
N GLU A 286 26.29 -15.09 -0.21
CA GLU A 286 25.24 -16.10 -0.32
C GLU A 286 25.09 -16.93 0.97
N GLY A 287 23.92 -16.82 1.58
CA GLY A 287 23.50 -17.65 2.71
C GLY A 287 22.15 -17.17 3.21
N ASP A 288 21.17 -18.07 3.22
CA ASP A 288 19.86 -17.91 3.86
C ASP A 288 18.81 -17.06 3.15
N LEU A 289 17.99 -17.73 2.34
CA LEU A 289 16.58 -18.01 2.69
C LEU A 289 15.93 -18.82 1.56
N LYS A 290 15.94 -20.16 1.71
CA LYS A 290 15.10 -21.05 0.91
C LYS A 290 13.65 -20.95 1.38
N VAL A 291 12.78 -20.75 0.40
CA VAL A 291 11.32 -20.72 0.46
C VAL A 291 10.75 -22.08 0.88
N ILE A 292 9.67 -22.07 1.66
CA ILE A 292 8.66 -23.14 1.64
C ILE A 292 7.35 -22.49 1.19
N GLU A 293 6.73 -23.13 0.21
CA GLU A 293 5.51 -22.88 -0.61
C GLU A 293 4.41 -21.97 -0.05
#